data_AF-A0A8D6UF61-F1
#
_entry.id   AF-A0A8D6UF61-F1
#
_cell.length_a   1.000
_cell.length_b   1.000
_cell.length_c   1.000
_cell.angle_alpha   90.00
_cell.angle_beta   90.00
_cell.angle_gamma   90.00
#
_symmetry.space_group_name_H-M   'P 1'
#
loop_
_entity.id
_entity.type
_entity.pdbx_description
1 polymer ?
#
loop_
_entity_poly.entity_id
_entity_poly.type
_entity_poly.pdbx_seq_one_letter_code
_entity_poly.pdbx_strand_id
1 'polypeptide(L)'
;MRPQAGQQVAFANGQPLQPGQNIQFINGQAVVVPAQPSAFATTFKNYWTGLLNAWRCPADMTDYGKHNAWLNYIFLSFFTGLAFFTILSAIARKVVNTLESTASVFSSIFGSFGSNDYSPSVSSHASSIGFAAFFASILAAFLFIFSFILAVFITRKAIFRAPATTFLNSFDRFGRLTSLALPVLLVTILLGAIGLVVFPSFLFNIVCTLFAIANLFTIVPATTAWKADKFYQMILVALLNGFVLSILFAIVFTIMSSFTIGLLF
;
A
#
# COMPACT_ATOMS: atom_id res chain seq x y z
N MET A 1 48.30 20.80 -20.06
CA MET A 1 47.22 20.73 -21.08
C MET A 1 46.71 19.30 -21.12
N ARG A 2 45.52 19.02 -20.59
CA ARG A 2 44.89 17.68 -20.64
C ARG A 2 43.95 17.63 -21.85
N PRO A 3 44.00 16.61 -22.72
CA PRO A 3 43.07 16.52 -23.83
C PRO A 3 41.68 16.18 -23.30
N GLN A 4 40.68 16.97 -23.71
CA GLN A 4 39.26 16.66 -23.54
C GLN A 4 38.97 15.35 -24.27
N ALA A 5 38.52 14.34 -23.53
CA ALA A 5 37.91 13.16 -24.10
C ALA A 5 36.58 13.57 -24.74
N GLY A 6 36.63 13.94 -26.02
CA GLY A 6 35.46 14.13 -26.85
C GLY A 6 34.64 12.84 -26.86
N GLN A 7 33.32 12.97 -26.70
CA GLN A 7 32.37 11.91 -26.94
C GLN A 7 32.65 11.29 -28.30
N GLN A 8 33.27 10.09 -28.31
CA GLN A 8 33.36 9.29 -29.52
C GLN A 8 31.94 8.91 -29.90
N VAL A 9 31.45 9.51 -30.98
CA VAL A 9 30.23 9.09 -31.66
C VAL A 9 30.49 7.65 -32.09
N ALA A 10 29.83 6.69 -31.45
CA ALA A 10 29.96 5.30 -31.85
C ALA A 10 29.25 5.11 -33.20
N PHE A 11 29.90 4.44 -34.15
CA PHE A 11 29.38 4.19 -35.49
C PHE A 11 29.10 2.70 -35.66
N ALA A 12 28.01 2.34 -36.34
CA ALA A 12 27.73 0.98 -36.79
C ALA A 12 27.40 1.00 -38.28
N ASN A 13 28.06 0.16 -39.08
CA ASN A 13 27.91 0.11 -40.55
C ASN A 13 27.94 1.49 -41.25
N GLY A 14 28.83 2.40 -40.83
CA GLY A 14 29.01 3.70 -41.48
C GLY A 14 27.93 4.74 -41.20
N GLN A 15 26.95 4.46 -40.32
CA GLN A 15 25.98 5.44 -39.86
C GLN A 15 26.27 5.85 -38.41
N PRO A 16 26.14 7.15 -38.07
CA PRO A 16 26.27 7.59 -36.69
C PRO A 16 25.14 6.98 -35.85
N LEU A 17 25.48 6.35 -34.72
CA LEU A 17 24.47 5.82 -33.82
C LEU A 17 23.66 6.96 -33.23
N GLN A 18 22.34 6.88 -33.35
CA GLN A 18 21.44 7.78 -32.65
C GLN A 18 21.45 7.46 -31.15
N PRO A 19 21.31 8.47 -30.26
CA PRO A 19 21.20 8.22 -28.83
C PRO A 19 20.06 7.22 -28.54
N GLY A 20 20.39 6.08 -27.93
CA GLY A 20 19.43 5.00 -27.70
C GLY A 20 19.40 3.91 -28.79
N GLN A 21 20.46 3.71 -29.54
CA GLN A 21 20.65 2.51 -30.37
C GLN A 21 21.69 1.60 -29.72
N ASN A 22 21.41 0.30 -29.61
CA ASN A 22 22.37 -0.70 -29.14
C ASN A 22 22.96 -1.44 -30.34
N ILE A 23 24.25 -1.73 -30.30
CA ILE A 23 24.92 -2.57 -31.30
C ILE A 23 24.86 -4.01 -30.82
N GLN A 24 24.21 -4.89 -31.58
CA GLN A 24 24.28 -6.33 -31.34
C GLN A 24 25.02 -6.98 -32.52
N PHE A 25 26.04 -7.76 -32.21
CA PHE A 25 26.79 -8.49 -33.23
C PHE A 25 26.07 -9.80 -33.53
N ILE A 26 25.45 -9.89 -34.71
CA ILE A 26 24.79 -11.10 -35.20
C ILE A 26 25.61 -11.60 -36.38
N ASN A 27 26.10 -12.84 -36.32
CA ASN A 27 26.93 -13.46 -37.38
C ASN A 27 28.14 -12.61 -37.83
N GLY A 28 28.82 -11.94 -36.89
CA GLY A 28 29.99 -11.11 -37.20
C GLY A 28 29.68 -9.74 -37.83
N GLN A 29 28.41 -9.39 -38.03
CA GLN A 29 27.98 -8.07 -38.49
C GLN A 29 27.41 -7.25 -37.32
N ALA A 30 27.83 -6.00 -37.20
CA ALA A 30 27.28 -5.04 -36.25
C ALA A 30 25.87 -4.63 -36.73
N VAL A 31 24.83 -5.18 -36.12
CA VAL A 31 23.44 -4.82 -36.41
C VAL A 31 23.01 -3.76 -35.41
N VAL A 32 22.48 -2.65 -35.93
CA VAL A 32 21.85 -1.60 -35.11
C VAL A 32 20.49 -2.11 -34.69
N VAL A 33 20.37 -2.51 -33.42
CA VAL A 33 19.10 -2.94 -32.85
C VAL A 33 18.47 -1.71 -32.19
N PRO A 34 17.16 -1.45 -32.41
CA PRO A 34 16.45 -0.42 -31.67
C PRO A 34 16.69 -0.64 -30.17
N ALA A 35 16.93 0.40 -29.36
CA ALA A 35 16.99 0.19 -27.91
C ALA A 35 15.75 -0.58 -27.47
N GLN A 36 15.99 -1.76 -26.90
CA GLN A 36 14.93 -2.55 -26.32
C GLN A 36 14.26 -1.68 -25.25
N PRO A 37 12.94 -1.43 -25.35
CA PRO A 37 12.27 -0.55 -24.41
C PRO A 37 12.47 -1.12 -23.00
N SER A 38 12.91 -0.28 -22.06
CA SER A 38 13.23 -0.73 -20.71
C SER A 38 12.02 -1.47 -20.11
N ALA A 39 12.21 -2.72 -19.70
CA ALA A 39 11.14 -3.58 -19.19
C ALA A 39 10.41 -2.91 -18.01
N PHE A 40 11.14 -2.18 -17.16
CA PHE A 40 10.59 -1.38 -16.07
C PHE A 40 9.63 -0.29 -16.59
N ALA A 41 10.08 0.59 -17.50
CA ALA A 41 9.22 1.67 -17.99
C ALA A 41 7.99 1.14 -18.72
N THR A 42 8.13 0.03 -19.46
CA THR A 42 6.99 -0.63 -20.10
C THR A 42 5.98 -1.15 -19.06
N THR A 43 6.46 -1.81 -18.00
CA THR A 43 5.62 -2.31 -16.91
C THR A 43 4.91 -1.16 -16.19
N PHE A 44 5.64 -0.09 -15.86
CA PHE A 44 5.08 1.08 -15.18
C PHE A 44 4.07 1.82 -16.06
N LYS A 45 4.35 1.98 -17.35
CA LYS A 45 3.40 2.56 -18.32
C LYS A 45 2.12 1.75 -18.43
N ASN A 46 2.22 0.42 -18.46
CA ASN A 46 1.07 -0.48 -18.49
C ASN A 46 0.24 -0.39 -17.19
N TYR A 47 0.93 -0.33 -16.06
CA TYR A 47 0.29 -0.11 -14.76
C TYR A 47 -0.45 1.23 -14.73
N TRP A 48 0.21 2.32 -15.11
CA TRP A 48 -0.39 3.66 -15.12
C TRP A 48 -1.62 3.75 -16.02
N THR A 49 -1.55 3.14 -17.20
CA THR A 49 -2.69 3.06 -18.12
C THR A 49 -3.85 2.27 -17.50
N GLY A 50 -3.55 1.13 -16.87
CA GLY A 50 -4.54 0.31 -16.16
C GLY A 50 -5.16 1.03 -14.95
N LEU A 51 -4.36 1.81 -14.21
CA LEU A 51 -4.78 2.61 -13.07
C LEU A 51 -5.76 3.71 -13.49
N LEU A 52 -5.42 4.49 -14.51
CA LEU A 52 -6.31 5.53 -15.03
C LEU A 52 -7.62 4.94 -15.58
N ASN A 53 -7.54 3.77 -16.22
CA ASN A 53 -8.73 3.05 -16.68
C ASN A 53 -9.61 2.60 -15.51
N ALA A 54 -9.01 2.09 -14.43
CA ALA A 54 -9.72 1.71 -13.22
C ALA A 54 -10.44 2.90 -12.58
N TRP A 55 -9.83 4.09 -12.61
CA TRP A 55 -10.47 5.30 -12.08
C TRP A 55 -11.66 5.77 -12.92
N ARG A 56 -11.60 5.60 -14.25
CA ARG A 56 -12.73 5.94 -15.14
C ARG A 56 -13.85 4.92 -15.06
N CYS A 57 -13.51 3.62 -15.06
CA CYS A 57 -14.45 2.51 -15.06
C CYS A 57 -14.04 1.49 -13.99
N PRO A 58 -14.39 1.70 -12.71
CA PRO A 58 -13.93 0.85 -11.61
C PRO A 58 -14.54 -0.55 -11.62
N ALA A 59 -15.78 -0.69 -12.11
CA ALA A 59 -16.51 -1.95 -12.15
C ALA A 59 -16.35 -2.75 -13.47
N ASP A 60 -15.80 -2.15 -14.52
CA ASP A 60 -15.51 -2.85 -15.77
C ASP A 60 -14.34 -3.81 -15.54
N MET A 61 -14.38 -5.03 -16.07
CA MET A 61 -13.36 -6.06 -15.84
C MET A 61 -12.84 -6.67 -17.15
N THR A 62 -13.24 -6.10 -18.29
CA THR A 62 -12.94 -6.64 -19.63
C THR A 62 -11.45 -6.66 -19.98
N ASP A 63 -10.64 -5.76 -19.42
CA ASP A 63 -9.22 -5.57 -19.80
C ASP A 63 -8.23 -5.41 -18.61
N TYR A 64 -8.54 -5.91 -17.41
CA TYR A 64 -7.60 -5.75 -16.28
C TYR A 64 -6.41 -6.72 -16.41
N GLY A 65 -5.27 -6.22 -16.90
CA GLY A 65 -4.05 -7.00 -17.11
C GLY A 65 -3.51 -7.65 -15.83
N LYS A 66 -3.15 -8.94 -15.93
CA LYS A 66 -2.69 -9.82 -14.83
C LYS A 66 -1.54 -9.27 -13.96
N HIS A 67 -0.77 -8.30 -14.44
CA HIS A 67 0.34 -7.67 -13.70
C HIS A 67 -0.05 -6.39 -12.95
N ASN A 68 -1.17 -5.75 -13.31
CA ASN A 68 -1.55 -4.44 -12.76
C ASN A 68 -2.06 -4.57 -11.33
N ALA A 69 -2.71 -5.68 -10.99
CA ALA A 69 -3.19 -5.95 -9.63
C ALA A 69 -2.03 -6.09 -8.62
N TRP A 70 -0.94 -6.74 -9.01
CA TRP A 70 0.23 -6.95 -8.16
C TRP A 70 0.93 -5.64 -7.83
N LEU A 71 1.17 -4.81 -8.85
CA LEU A 71 1.75 -3.48 -8.64
C LEU A 71 0.82 -2.59 -7.81
N ASN A 72 -0.49 -2.61 -8.09
CA ASN A 72 -1.46 -1.89 -7.27
C ASN A 72 -1.40 -2.33 -5.81
N TYR A 73 -1.35 -3.64 -5.55
CA TYR A 73 -1.27 -4.19 -4.21
C TYR A 73 0.00 -3.74 -3.47
N ILE A 74 1.15 -3.70 -4.15
CA ILE A 74 2.41 -3.19 -3.59
C ILE A 74 2.29 -1.70 -3.26
N PHE A 75 1.85 -0.87 -4.21
CA PHE A 75 1.70 0.58 -3.99
C PHE A 75 0.68 0.89 -2.90
N LEU A 76 -0.45 0.17 -2.90
CA LEU A 76 -1.51 0.36 -1.94
C LEU A 76 -1.05 -0.01 -0.53
N SER A 77 -0.33 -1.13 -0.38
CA SER A 77 0.26 -1.54 0.91
C SER A 77 1.28 -0.52 1.39
N PHE A 78 2.16 -0.09 0.49
CA PHE A 78 3.19 0.89 0.81
C PHE A 78 2.60 2.24 1.25
N PHE A 79 1.66 2.80 0.46
CA PHE A 79 1.03 4.08 0.80
C PHE A 79 0.11 3.99 2.01
N THR A 80 -0.60 2.87 2.21
CA THR A 80 -1.42 2.69 3.41
C THR A 80 -0.56 2.62 4.67
N GLY A 81 0.53 1.85 4.64
CA GLY A 81 1.45 1.77 5.78
C GLY A 81 2.19 3.08 6.04
N LEU A 82 2.57 3.81 4.98
CA LEU A 82 3.16 5.14 5.11
C LEU A 82 2.15 6.15 5.69
N ALA A 83 0.91 6.17 5.20
CA ALA A 83 -0.15 7.03 5.74
C ALA A 83 -0.38 6.75 7.23
N PHE A 84 -0.51 5.47 7.60
CA PHE A 84 -0.68 5.05 8.99
C PHE A 84 0.51 5.49 9.86
N PHE A 85 1.74 5.28 9.39
CA PHE A 85 2.95 5.70 10.10
C PHE A 85 3.01 7.22 10.31
N THR A 86 2.71 8.01 9.27
CA THR A 86 2.73 9.48 9.39
C THR A 86 1.71 9.98 10.41
N ILE A 87 0.50 9.41 10.42
CA ILE A 87 -0.56 9.75 11.38
C ILE A 87 -0.13 9.36 12.79
N LEU A 88 0.33 8.12 13.00
CA LEU A 88 0.73 7.63 14.32
C LEU A 88 1.92 8.41 14.88
N SER A 89 2.89 8.76 14.01
CA SER A 89 4.02 9.62 14.37
C SER A 89 3.57 11.03 14.77
N ALA A 90 2.59 11.60 14.06
CA ALA A 90 2.04 12.91 14.39
C ALA A 90 1.26 12.90 15.71
N ILE A 91 0.51 11.83 15.99
CA ILE A 91 -0.16 11.61 17.28
C ILE A 91 0.88 11.46 18.40
N ALA A 92 1.88 10.60 18.21
CA ALA A 92 2.94 10.39 19.21
C ALA A 92 3.65 11.69 19.57
N ARG A 93 4.03 12.51 18.57
CA ARG A 93 4.62 13.84 18.79
C ARG A 93 3.71 14.75 19.61
N LYS A 94 2.40 14.79 19.30
CA LYS A 94 1.44 15.61 20.06
C LYS A 94 1.30 15.12 21.50
N VAL A 95 1.21 13.81 21.72
CA VAL A 95 1.11 13.23 23.06
C VAL A 95 2.36 13.56 23.87
N VAL A 96 3.56 13.30 23.33
CA VAL A 96 4.84 13.62 24.00
C VAL A 96 4.92 15.11 24.35
N ASN A 97 4.64 16.00 23.39
CA ASN A 97 4.68 17.45 23.66
C ASN A 97 3.66 17.89 24.72
N THR A 98 2.48 17.26 24.76
CA THR A 98 1.45 17.57 25.76
C THR A 98 1.90 17.12 27.14
N LEU A 99 2.51 15.93 27.25
CA LEU A 99 3.05 15.40 28.50
C LEU A 99 4.18 16.28 29.04
N GLU A 100 5.14 16.67 28.20
CA GLU A 100 6.22 17.59 28.57
C GLU A 100 5.68 18.97 29.02
N SER A 101 4.69 19.51 28.31
CA SER A 101 4.06 20.77 28.70
C SER A 101 3.31 20.65 30.05
N THR A 102 2.67 19.50 30.31
CA THR A 102 1.95 19.27 31.56
C THR A 102 2.93 19.08 32.71
N ALA A 103 4.01 18.34 32.48
CA ALA A 103 5.06 18.11 33.46
C ALA A 103 5.78 19.41 33.84
N SER A 104 6.09 20.27 32.85
CA SER A 104 6.71 21.59 33.09
C SER A 104 5.76 22.57 33.80
N VAL A 105 4.46 22.56 33.47
CA VAL A 105 3.48 23.35 34.24
C VAL A 105 3.36 22.83 35.67
N PHE A 106 3.33 21.51 35.86
CA PHE A 106 3.25 20.90 37.19
C PHE A 106 4.48 21.23 38.04
N SER A 107 5.68 21.14 37.47
CA SER A 107 6.93 21.50 38.16
C SER A 107 7.02 23.00 38.47
N SER A 108 6.43 23.87 37.65
CA SER A 108 6.35 25.31 37.91
C SER A 108 5.40 25.68 39.05
N ILE A 109 4.35 24.88 39.29
CA ILE A 109 3.33 25.14 40.32
C ILE A 109 3.72 24.49 41.66
N PHE A 110 4.26 23.28 41.63
CA PHE A 110 4.50 22.49 42.84
C PHE A 110 5.99 22.34 43.21
N GLY A 111 6.89 22.94 42.43
CA GLY A 111 8.33 22.71 42.56
C GLY A 111 8.75 21.35 41.98
N SER A 112 9.98 21.28 41.49
CA SER A 112 10.56 20.02 40.98
C SER A 112 10.78 19.05 42.15
N PHE A 113 9.93 18.03 42.27
CA PHE A 113 10.17 16.92 43.19
C PHE A 113 11.26 16.01 42.60
N GLY A 114 12.53 16.31 42.90
CA GLY A 114 13.66 15.43 42.62
C GLY A 114 13.97 15.27 41.12
N SER A 115 14.59 16.29 40.52
CA SER A 115 15.27 16.15 39.23
C SER A 115 16.54 15.31 39.42
N ASN A 116 16.40 13.99 39.34
CA ASN A 116 17.53 13.15 38.96
C ASN A 116 17.70 13.31 37.46
N ASP A 117 18.89 13.72 37.04
CA ASP A 117 19.35 13.78 35.64
C ASP A 117 19.36 12.39 35.00
N TYR A 118 18.20 11.76 34.84
CA TYR A 118 18.00 10.81 33.76
C TYR A 118 17.89 11.64 32.50
N SER A 119 19.03 12.02 31.91
CA SER A 119 19.08 12.19 30.46
C SER A 119 18.75 10.83 29.89
N PRO A 120 17.52 10.58 29.41
CA PRO A 120 17.29 9.31 28.79
C PRO A 120 18.07 9.42 27.47
N SER A 121 19.01 8.52 27.25
CA SER A 121 19.71 8.33 25.98
C SER A 121 18.71 7.84 24.91
N VAL A 122 17.68 8.66 24.66
CA VAL A 122 16.56 8.45 23.73
C VAL A 122 17.02 8.65 22.30
N SER A 123 18.15 9.32 22.07
CA SER A 123 18.65 9.64 20.73
C SER A 123 19.06 8.42 19.90
N SER A 124 19.54 7.33 20.52
CA SER A 124 19.91 6.09 19.82
C SER A 124 18.79 5.05 19.77
N HIS A 125 17.90 4.99 20.76
CA HIS A 125 16.75 4.06 20.76
C HIS A 125 15.52 4.60 20.02
N ALA A 126 15.29 5.93 19.98
CA ALA A 126 14.16 6.52 19.26
C ALA A 126 14.31 6.44 17.73
N SER A 127 15.54 6.46 17.23
CA SER A 127 15.83 6.33 15.79
C SER A 127 15.65 4.87 15.31
N SER A 128 16.03 3.88 16.13
CA SER A 128 15.76 2.45 15.87
C SER A 128 14.26 2.12 15.94
N ILE A 129 13.56 2.60 16.98
CA ILE A 129 12.10 2.44 17.12
C ILE A 129 11.35 3.09 15.96
N GLY A 130 11.77 4.28 15.51
CA GLY A 130 11.13 4.97 14.37
C GLY A 130 11.22 4.18 13.06
N PHE A 131 12.39 3.60 12.77
CA PHE A 131 12.58 2.77 11.58
C PHE A 131 11.81 1.45 11.68
N ALA A 132 11.86 0.79 12.83
CA ALA A 132 11.14 -0.46 13.04
C ALA A 132 9.62 -0.27 13.00
N ALA A 133 9.08 0.81 13.58
CA ALA A 133 7.67 1.16 13.51
C ALA A 133 7.23 1.51 12.08
N PHE A 134 8.11 2.12 11.28
CA PHE A 134 7.87 2.32 9.85
C PHE A 134 7.75 0.98 9.10
N PHE A 135 8.69 0.06 9.30
CA PHE A 135 8.58 -1.27 8.68
C PHE A 135 7.35 -2.05 9.18
N ALA A 136 7.05 -1.96 10.47
CA ALA A 136 5.86 -2.55 11.07
C ALA A 136 4.58 -2.03 10.40
N SER A 137 4.49 -0.73 10.10
CA SER A 137 3.29 -0.16 9.49
C SER A 137 3.10 -0.65 8.05
N ILE A 138 4.18 -0.80 7.28
CA ILE A 138 4.15 -1.36 5.93
C ILE A 138 3.72 -2.83 5.97
N LEU A 139 4.29 -3.62 6.90
CA LEU A 139 3.91 -5.02 7.09
C LEU A 139 2.45 -5.16 7.54
N ALA A 140 2.01 -4.33 8.49
CA ALA A 140 0.63 -4.30 8.96
C ALA A 140 -0.34 -3.99 7.81
N ALA A 141 -0.05 -2.97 6.99
CA ALA A 141 -0.85 -2.62 5.84
C ALA A 141 -0.92 -3.76 4.81
N PHE A 142 0.20 -4.43 4.54
CA PHE A 142 0.26 -5.58 3.65
C PHE A 142 -0.65 -6.72 4.14
N LEU A 143 -0.51 -7.13 5.40
CA LEU A 143 -1.33 -8.22 5.96
C LEU A 143 -2.81 -7.84 6.09
N PHE A 144 -3.11 -6.57 6.36
CA PHE A 144 -4.46 -6.07 6.45
C PHE A 144 -5.18 -6.11 5.09
N ILE A 145 -4.53 -5.61 4.03
CA ILE A 145 -5.06 -5.67 2.66
C ILE A 145 -5.17 -7.12 2.19
N PHE A 146 -4.17 -7.96 2.49
CA PHE A 146 -4.22 -9.39 2.20
C PHE A 146 -5.44 -10.06 2.84
N SER A 147 -5.76 -9.71 4.09
CA SER A 147 -6.90 -10.25 4.83
C SER A 147 -8.23 -9.94 4.14
N PHE A 148 -8.40 -8.73 3.60
CA PHE A 148 -9.59 -8.39 2.80
C PHE A 148 -9.72 -9.27 1.55
N ILE A 149 -8.62 -9.46 0.81
CA ILE A 149 -8.62 -10.26 -0.42
C ILE A 149 -8.93 -11.73 -0.09
N LEU A 150 -8.32 -12.24 0.97
CA LEU A 150 -8.54 -13.60 1.44
C LEU A 150 -9.98 -13.81 1.93
N ALA A 151 -10.55 -12.85 2.67
CA ALA A 151 -11.93 -12.90 3.14
C ALA A 151 -12.94 -12.96 1.99
N VAL A 152 -12.72 -12.16 0.94
CA VAL A 152 -13.54 -12.17 -0.29
C VAL A 152 -13.48 -13.54 -0.95
N PHE A 153 -12.27 -14.09 -1.11
CA PHE A 153 -12.07 -15.38 -1.72
C PHE A 153 -12.76 -16.50 -0.94
N ILE A 154 -12.56 -16.56 0.38
CA ILE A 154 -13.17 -17.55 1.26
C ILE A 154 -14.68 -17.46 1.19
N THR A 155 -15.25 -16.25 1.32
CA THR A 155 -16.70 -16.04 1.29
C THR A 155 -17.32 -16.43 -0.05
N ARG A 156 -16.69 -16.04 -1.17
CA ARG A 156 -17.13 -16.44 -2.52
C ARG A 156 -17.11 -17.95 -2.70
N LYS A 157 -16.02 -18.60 -2.27
CA LYS A 157 -15.85 -20.05 -2.40
C LYS A 157 -16.83 -20.81 -1.51
N ALA A 158 -17.11 -20.32 -0.31
CA ALA A 158 -18.03 -20.94 0.64
C ALA A 158 -19.49 -20.89 0.14
N ILE A 159 -19.93 -19.76 -0.40
CA ILE A 159 -21.34 -19.53 -0.76
C ILE A 159 -21.66 -20.02 -2.18
N PHE A 160 -20.86 -19.61 -3.18
CA PHE A 160 -21.24 -19.80 -4.58
C PHE A 160 -20.67 -21.08 -5.19
N ARG A 161 -19.63 -21.68 -4.59
CA ARG A 161 -18.97 -22.94 -5.03
C ARG A 161 -18.69 -23.03 -6.54
N ALA A 162 -18.65 -21.90 -7.25
CA ALA A 162 -18.53 -21.87 -8.69
C ALA A 162 -17.07 -22.09 -9.12
N PRO A 163 -16.79 -22.87 -10.17
CA PRO A 163 -15.42 -23.12 -10.63
C PRO A 163 -14.67 -21.86 -11.07
N ALA A 164 -15.38 -20.76 -11.33
CA ALA A 164 -14.81 -19.46 -11.69
C ALA A 164 -14.28 -18.64 -10.49
N THR A 165 -14.54 -19.03 -9.23
CA THR A 165 -14.07 -18.29 -8.04
C THR A 165 -12.63 -18.66 -7.68
N THR A 166 -11.67 -18.16 -8.45
CA THR A 166 -10.24 -18.29 -8.11
C THR A 166 -9.77 -17.15 -7.20
N PHE A 167 -8.70 -17.38 -6.45
CA PHE A 167 -8.08 -16.34 -5.62
C PHE A 167 -7.63 -15.15 -6.48
N LEU A 168 -6.97 -15.42 -7.61
CA LEU A 168 -6.50 -14.38 -8.53
C LEU A 168 -7.64 -13.53 -9.09
N ASN A 169 -8.79 -14.12 -9.39
CA ASN A 169 -9.97 -13.35 -9.79
C ASN A 169 -10.41 -12.38 -8.68
N SER A 170 -10.44 -12.84 -7.42
CA SER A 170 -10.79 -11.98 -6.29
C SER A 170 -9.75 -10.88 -6.05
N PHE A 171 -8.47 -11.23 -6.19
CA PHE A 171 -7.32 -10.33 -6.09
C PHE A 171 -7.38 -9.22 -7.14
N ASP A 172 -7.58 -9.56 -8.42
CA ASP A 172 -7.64 -8.59 -9.51
C ASP A 172 -8.81 -7.62 -9.36
N ARG A 173 -10.00 -8.14 -9.00
CA ARG A 173 -11.21 -7.34 -8.76
C ARG A 173 -11.04 -6.38 -7.61
N PHE A 174 -10.57 -6.88 -6.47
CA PHE A 174 -10.35 -6.06 -5.28
C PHE A 174 -9.26 -5.01 -5.52
N GLY A 175 -8.16 -5.39 -6.19
CA GLY A 175 -7.08 -4.48 -6.55
C GLY A 175 -7.57 -3.32 -7.44
N ARG A 176 -8.38 -3.61 -8.46
CA ARG A 176 -8.94 -2.57 -9.34
C ARG A 176 -9.80 -1.56 -8.55
N LEU A 177 -10.69 -2.03 -7.69
CA LEU A 177 -11.58 -1.17 -6.90
C LEU A 177 -10.82 -0.33 -5.86
N THR A 178 -9.85 -0.94 -5.18
CA THR A 178 -9.06 -0.25 -4.14
C THR A 178 -8.03 0.71 -4.71
N SER A 179 -7.74 0.66 -6.01
CA SER A 179 -6.88 1.65 -6.68
C SER A 179 -7.40 3.09 -6.57
N LEU A 180 -8.71 3.27 -6.34
CA LEU A 180 -9.34 4.57 -6.08
C LEU A 180 -8.87 5.20 -4.76
N ALA A 181 -8.34 4.40 -3.84
CA ALA A 181 -7.81 4.90 -2.57
C ALA A 181 -6.42 5.54 -2.70
N LEU A 182 -5.65 5.20 -3.73
CA LEU A 182 -4.28 5.72 -3.94
C LEU A 182 -4.18 7.25 -3.92
N PRO A 183 -5.01 8.04 -4.64
CA PRO A 183 -4.94 9.50 -4.59
C PRO A 183 -5.27 10.05 -3.19
N VAL A 184 -6.26 9.46 -2.51
CA VAL A 184 -6.65 9.88 -1.16
C VAL A 184 -5.53 9.58 -0.15
N LEU A 185 -4.90 8.40 -0.28
CA LEU A 185 -3.73 8.03 0.53
C LEU A 185 -2.55 8.98 0.31
N LEU A 186 -2.29 9.38 -0.94
CA LEU A 186 -1.22 10.34 -1.23
C LEU A 186 -1.45 11.67 -0.52
N VAL A 187 -2.66 12.22 -0.60
CA VAL A 187 -3.04 13.46 0.11
C VAL A 187 -2.94 13.26 1.62
N THR A 188 -3.38 12.11 2.12
CA THR A 188 -3.28 11.75 3.55
C THR A 188 -1.84 11.76 4.04
N ILE A 189 -0.92 11.15 3.28
CA ILE A 189 0.52 11.11 3.59
C ILE A 189 1.09 12.53 3.63
N LEU A 190 0.80 13.34 2.61
CA LEU A 190 1.31 14.71 2.54
C LEU A 190 0.89 15.52 3.77
N LEU A 191 -0.38 15.45 4.15
CA LEU A 191 -0.92 16.18 5.30
C LEU A 191 -0.40 15.62 6.64
N GLY A 192 -0.26 14.30 6.76
CA GLY A 192 0.33 13.64 7.93
C GLY A 192 1.81 14.00 8.10
N ALA A 193 2.55 14.17 7.00
CA ALA A 193 3.95 14.59 7.01
C ALA A 193 4.13 16.01 7.56
N ILE A 194 3.17 16.92 7.34
CA ILE A 194 3.15 18.28 7.93
C ILE A 194 2.78 18.26 9.43
N GLY A 195 2.44 17.10 10.00
CA GLY A 195 2.09 16.95 11.41
C GLY A 195 0.62 17.22 11.74
N LEU A 196 -0.26 17.31 10.73
CA LEU A 196 -1.71 17.30 10.96
C LEU A 196 -2.15 15.91 11.44
N VAL A 197 -3.10 15.87 12.36
CA VAL A 197 -3.61 14.61 12.94
C VAL A 197 -5.06 14.38 12.55
N VAL A 198 -5.95 15.33 12.85
CA VAL A 198 -7.40 15.13 12.71
C VAL A 198 -7.80 14.95 11.25
N PHE A 199 -7.41 15.88 10.38
CA PHE A 199 -7.82 15.85 8.97
C PHE A 199 -7.23 14.65 8.20
N PRO A 200 -5.94 14.29 8.32
CA PRO A 200 -5.41 13.06 7.73
C PRO A 200 -6.08 11.79 8.27
N SER A 201 -6.39 11.74 9.57
CA SER A 201 -7.10 10.59 10.15
C SER A 201 -8.50 10.43 9.58
N PHE A 202 -9.19 11.55 9.32
CA PHE A 202 -10.47 11.54 8.64
C PHE A 202 -10.34 10.99 7.20
N LEU A 203 -9.36 11.47 6.42
CA LEU A 203 -9.13 10.96 5.06
C LEU A 203 -8.75 9.46 5.06
N PHE A 204 -7.96 9.02 6.03
CA PHE A 204 -7.62 7.62 6.20
C PHE A 204 -8.86 6.77 6.51
N ASN A 205 -9.82 7.29 7.30
CA ASN A 205 -11.09 6.62 7.55
C ASN A 205 -11.94 6.47 6.28
N ILE A 206 -11.94 7.49 5.40
CA ILE A 206 -12.57 7.39 4.06
C ILE A 206 -11.94 6.24 3.26
N VAL A 207 -10.61 6.09 3.30
CA VAL A 207 -9.91 4.96 2.65
C VAL A 207 -10.36 3.61 3.23
N CYS A 208 -10.44 3.48 4.56
CA CYS A 208 -10.95 2.27 5.20
C CYS A 208 -12.39 1.93 4.76
N THR A 209 -13.24 2.95 4.63
CA THR A 209 -14.62 2.80 4.14
C THR A 209 -14.65 2.34 2.69
N LEU A 210 -13.80 2.90 1.82
CA LEU A 210 -13.65 2.46 0.43
C LEU A 210 -13.22 0.99 0.35
N PHE A 211 -12.33 0.54 1.23
CA PHE A 211 -11.93 -0.87 1.29
C PHE A 211 -13.11 -1.77 1.68
N ALA A 212 -13.91 -1.37 2.66
CA ALA A 212 -15.10 -2.12 3.06
C ALA A 212 -16.13 -2.21 1.91
N ILE A 213 -16.38 -1.10 1.20
CA ILE A 213 -17.28 -1.08 0.04
C ILE A 213 -16.74 -1.96 -1.09
N ALA A 214 -15.45 -1.82 -1.42
CA ALA A 214 -14.79 -2.65 -2.43
C ALA A 214 -14.87 -4.13 -2.07
N ASN A 215 -14.71 -4.46 -0.79
CA ASN A 215 -14.80 -5.82 -0.29
C ASN A 215 -16.20 -6.42 -0.50
N LEU A 216 -17.25 -5.71 -0.08
CA LEU A 216 -18.64 -6.14 -0.27
C LEU A 216 -19.02 -6.26 -1.76
N PHE A 217 -18.67 -5.25 -2.56
CA PHE A 217 -18.92 -5.26 -4.00
C PHE A 217 -18.19 -6.41 -4.69
N THR A 218 -16.99 -6.74 -4.22
CA THR A 218 -16.26 -7.88 -4.78
C THR A 218 -16.95 -9.19 -4.43
N ILE A 219 -17.79 -9.34 -3.42
CA ILE A 219 -18.37 -10.66 -3.09
C ILE A 219 -19.66 -10.91 -3.87
N VAL A 220 -20.52 -9.92 -4.00
CA VAL A 220 -21.84 -10.05 -4.63
C VAL A 220 -21.69 -10.45 -6.10
N PRO A 221 -22.15 -11.66 -6.51
CA PRO A 221 -22.17 -12.03 -7.91
C PRO A 221 -23.41 -11.44 -8.59
N ALA A 222 -23.29 -11.07 -9.87
CA ALA A 222 -24.39 -10.50 -10.65
C ALA A 222 -25.57 -11.48 -10.83
N THR A 223 -25.29 -12.79 -10.76
CA THR A 223 -26.27 -13.87 -10.87
C THR A 223 -25.95 -14.96 -9.86
N THR A 224 -26.98 -15.45 -9.16
CA THR A 224 -26.86 -16.54 -8.18
C THR A 224 -27.75 -17.70 -8.57
N ALA A 225 -27.24 -18.94 -8.41
CA ALA A 225 -28.02 -20.17 -8.59
C ALA A 225 -28.87 -20.53 -7.35
N TRP A 226 -28.78 -19.73 -6.29
CA TRP A 226 -29.49 -19.93 -5.03
C TRP A 226 -30.95 -19.49 -5.14
N LYS A 227 -31.86 -20.31 -4.60
CA LYS A 227 -33.32 -20.08 -4.61
C LYS A 227 -33.81 -19.02 -3.60
N ALA A 228 -32.96 -18.58 -2.67
CA ALA A 228 -33.32 -17.54 -1.70
C ALA A 228 -33.36 -16.15 -2.36
N ASP A 229 -34.16 -15.23 -1.83
CA ASP A 229 -34.22 -13.85 -2.33
C ASP A 229 -32.84 -13.15 -2.24
N LYS A 230 -32.56 -12.24 -3.19
CA LYS A 230 -31.28 -11.52 -3.28
C LYS A 230 -30.95 -10.75 -2.01
N PHE A 231 -31.93 -10.23 -1.29
CA PHE A 231 -31.72 -9.50 -0.05
C PHE A 231 -31.14 -10.38 1.05
N TYR A 232 -31.72 -11.58 1.28
CA TYR A 232 -31.20 -12.53 2.25
C TYR A 232 -29.81 -13.05 1.87
N GLN A 233 -29.54 -13.23 0.58
CA GLN A 233 -28.21 -13.59 0.10
C GLN A 233 -27.19 -12.50 0.43
N MET A 234 -27.53 -11.22 0.25
CA MET A 234 -26.65 -10.09 0.59
C MET A 234 -26.35 -10.02 2.09
N ILE A 235 -27.37 -10.21 2.95
CA ILE A 235 -27.17 -10.24 4.41
C ILE A 235 -26.25 -11.39 4.81
N LEU A 236 -26.50 -12.61 4.31
CA LEU A 236 -25.68 -13.77 4.64
C LEU A 236 -24.23 -13.60 4.17
N VAL A 237 -24.04 -13.08 2.96
CA VAL A 237 -22.73 -12.75 2.40
C VAL A 237 -22.00 -11.74 3.30
N ALA A 238 -22.67 -10.65 3.68
CA ALA A 238 -22.07 -9.61 4.51
C ALA A 238 -21.69 -10.15 5.91
N LEU A 239 -22.56 -10.95 6.53
CA LEU A 239 -22.31 -11.55 7.83
C LEU A 239 -21.17 -12.57 7.80
N LEU A 240 -21.17 -13.49 6.84
CA LEU A 240 -20.09 -14.47 6.70
C LEU A 240 -18.75 -13.77 6.45
N ASN A 241 -18.75 -12.79 5.56
CA ASN A 241 -17.55 -12.04 5.26
C ASN A 241 -17.06 -11.23 6.47
N GLY A 242 -17.95 -10.58 7.19
CA GLY A 242 -17.62 -9.87 8.43
C GLY A 242 -17.02 -10.80 9.49
N PHE A 243 -17.57 -12.01 9.63
CA PHE A 243 -17.04 -13.03 10.53
C PHE A 243 -15.64 -13.50 10.13
N VAL A 244 -15.44 -13.85 8.85
CA VAL A 244 -14.13 -14.27 8.33
C VAL A 244 -13.10 -13.15 8.49
N LEU A 245 -13.48 -11.92 8.15
CA LEU A 245 -12.61 -10.76 8.27
C LEU A 245 -12.23 -10.46 9.73
N SER A 246 -13.17 -10.63 10.66
CA SER A 246 -12.90 -10.46 12.10
C SER A 246 -11.85 -11.45 12.61
N ILE A 247 -11.93 -12.72 12.19
CA ILE A 247 -10.92 -13.74 12.53
C ILE A 247 -9.56 -13.36 11.93
N LEU A 248 -9.51 -13.01 10.64
CA LEU A 248 -8.26 -12.64 9.98
C LEU A 248 -7.63 -11.41 10.62
N PHE A 249 -8.42 -10.40 10.98
CA PHE A 249 -7.93 -9.21 11.69
C PHE A 249 -7.44 -9.53 13.10
N ALA A 250 -8.08 -10.44 13.83
CA ALA A 250 -7.57 -10.87 15.13
C ALA A 250 -6.19 -11.53 15.01
N ILE A 251 -5.98 -12.35 13.97
CA ILE A 251 -4.67 -12.95 13.67
C ILE A 251 -3.63 -11.85 13.35
N VAL A 252 -3.96 -10.92 12.44
CA VAL A 252 -3.05 -9.81 12.09
C VAL A 252 -2.71 -8.97 13.31
N PHE A 253 -3.70 -8.64 14.14
CA PHE A 253 -3.50 -7.90 15.38
C PHE A 253 -2.54 -8.63 16.32
N THR A 254 -2.69 -9.95 16.47
CA THR A 254 -1.82 -10.79 17.31
C THR A 254 -0.37 -10.80 16.81
N ILE A 255 -0.17 -10.86 15.49
CA ILE A 255 1.17 -10.79 14.88
C ILE A 255 1.79 -9.41 15.13
N MET A 256 1.01 -8.35 14.93
CA MET A 256 1.49 -6.97 15.11
C MET A 256 1.77 -6.63 16.58
N SER A 257 0.95 -7.11 17.51
CA SER A 257 1.19 -6.92 18.95
C SER A 257 2.47 -7.63 19.38
N SER A 258 2.70 -8.85 18.89
CA SER A 258 3.94 -9.59 19.17
C SER A 258 5.18 -8.89 18.63
N PHE A 259 5.08 -8.32 17.42
CA PHE A 259 6.15 -7.50 16.84
C PHE A 259 6.42 -6.23 17.66
N THR A 260 5.36 -5.54 18.08
CA THR A 260 5.46 -4.31 18.88
C THR A 260 6.10 -4.58 20.25
N ILE A 261 5.70 -5.67 20.91
CA ILE A 261 6.28 -6.11 22.18
C ILE A 261 7.78 -6.45 21.97
N GLY A 262 8.13 -7.17 20.91
CA GLY A 262 9.52 -7.48 20.58
C GLY A 262 10.39 -6.28 20.20
N LEU A 263 9.80 -5.09 19.96
CA LEU A 263 10.55 -3.83 19.79
C LEU A 263 10.79 -3.08 21.10
N LEU A 264 10.07 -3.44 22.16
CA LEU A 264 10.16 -2.80 23.48
C LEU A 264 11.09 -3.55 24.44
N PHE A 265 11.52 -4.77 24.09
CA PHE A 265 12.44 -5.64 24.84
C PHE A 265 13.72 -5.88 24.04
#